data_AF-A0A6V7V728-F1
#
_entry.id   AF-A0A6V7V728-F1
#
_cell.length_a   1.000
_cell.length_b   1.000
_cell.length_c   1.000
_cell.angle_alpha   90.00
_cell.angle_beta   90.00
_cell.angle_gamma   90.00
#
_symmetry.space_group_name_H-M   'P 1'
#
loop_
_entity.id
_entity.type
_entity.pdbx_description
1 polymer ?
#
loop_
_entity_poly.entity_id
_entity_poly.type
_entity_poly.pdbx_seq_one_letter_code
_entity_poly.pdbx_strand_id
1 'polypeptide(L)'
;MTVDVQQAATSCVGKQQNSKNTSKTFQLTISLKNVEDGANNVTFKQDGSRFPTSQRTIKLITNCKYQIVLSSKPAQEFTSLHLAGSDLDLIPEKGQGIGSYSAIWDTAGIEPTRRGEDKIFYLFYRVRIKPLHKNYKQNFMENRILMEL
;
A
#
# COMPACT_ATOMS: atom_id res chain seq x y z
N MET A 1 -14.02 7.86 11.00
CA MET A 1 -14.43 6.96 9.90
C MET A 1 -13.16 6.62 9.13
N THR A 2 -12.63 5.41 9.27
CA THR A 2 -11.38 4.97 8.63
C THR A 2 -11.66 4.70 7.15
N VAL A 3 -10.87 5.27 6.24
CA VAL A 3 -10.91 4.87 4.83
C VAL A 3 -10.06 3.61 4.70
N ASP A 4 -10.71 2.45 4.71
CA ASP A 4 -10.08 1.17 4.42
C ASP A 4 -9.75 1.10 2.93
N VAL A 5 -8.47 1.30 2.56
CA VAL A 5 -8.01 0.96 1.20
C VAL A 5 -7.74 -0.55 1.19
N GLN A 6 -8.82 -1.31 1.03
CA GLN A 6 -8.72 -2.74 0.71
C GLN A 6 -8.35 -2.89 -0.77
N GLN A 7 -7.06 -2.74 -1.09
CA GLN A 7 -6.55 -3.20 -2.36
C GLN A 7 -6.16 -4.67 -2.21
N ALA A 8 -7.06 -5.57 -2.61
CA ALA A 8 -6.74 -6.99 -2.74
C ALA A 8 -5.78 -7.18 -3.93
N ALA A 9 -4.48 -7.11 -3.66
CA ALA A 9 -3.47 -7.58 -4.61
C ALA A 9 -3.49 -9.11 -4.62
N THR A 10 -4.33 -9.71 -5.47
CA THR A 10 -4.35 -11.16 -5.70
C THR A 10 -3.13 -11.54 -6.55
N SER A 11 -1.98 -11.71 -5.92
CA SER A 11 -0.81 -12.32 -6.56
C SER A 11 -0.98 -13.85 -6.55
N CYS A 12 -1.32 -14.44 -7.70
CA CYS A 12 -1.28 -15.88 -7.89
C CYS A 12 0.16 -16.31 -8.25
N VAL A 13 0.79 -17.10 -7.39
CA VAL A 13 2.10 -17.72 -7.68
C VAL A 13 1.86 -19.13 -8.20
N GLY A 14 2.07 -19.33 -9.50
CA GLY A 14 2.32 -20.65 -10.12
C GLY A 14 1.15 -21.28 -10.87
N LYS A 15 1.27 -21.37 -12.19
CA LYS A 15 0.52 -22.36 -12.99
C LYS A 15 1.09 -23.75 -12.70
N GLN A 16 0.39 -24.57 -11.93
CA GLN A 16 0.44 -26.03 -12.11
C GLN A 16 -0.97 -26.62 -12.02
N GLN A 17 -1.24 -27.47 -12.99
CA GLN A 17 -2.51 -28.11 -13.25
C GLN A 17 -2.86 -29.14 -12.16
N ASN A 18 -4.16 -29.20 -11.86
CA ASN A 18 -4.92 -30.34 -11.35
C ASN A 18 -4.61 -30.87 -9.93
N SER A 19 -5.29 -30.31 -8.93
CA SER A 19 -5.77 -30.94 -7.69
C SER A 19 -6.54 -29.86 -6.92
N LYS A 20 -7.52 -30.22 -6.08
CA LYS A 20 -8.39 -29.32 -5.30
C LYS A 20 -7.58 -28.22 -4.57
N ASN A 21 -7.30 -27.10 -5.24
CA ASN A 21 -6.48 -26.02 -4.72
C ASN A 21 -7.39 -25.07 -3.95
N THR A 22 -7.41 -25.22 -2.63
CA THR A 22 -7.77 -24.10 -1.75
C THR A 22 -6.72 -23.02 -1.94
N SER A 23 -6.96 -22.11 -2.88
CA SER A 23 -6.13 -20.93 -3.14
C SER A 23 -5.95 -20.17 -1.83
N LYS A 24 -4.81 -20.35 -1.16
CA LYS A 24 -4.46 -19.56 0.02
C LYS A 24 -4.17 -18.14 -0.46
N THR A 25 -5.13 -17.26 -0.24
CA THR A 25 -5.08 -15.86 -0.65
C THR A 25 -4.21 -15.06 0.32
N PHE A 26 -3.30 -14.26 -0.21
CA PHE A 26 -2.65 -13.19 0.53
C PHE A 26 -3.49 -11.93 0.42
N GLN A 27 -3.83 -11.33 1.56
CA GLN A 27 -4.52 -10.06 1.64
C GLN A 27 -3.57 -9.03 2.24
N LEU A 28 -3.42 -7.91 1.56
CA LEU A 28 -2.78 -6.72 2.08
C LEU A 28 -3.86 -5.65 2.27
N THR A 29 -3.84 -4.99 3.41
CA THR A 29 -4.64 -3.82 3.70
C THR A 29 -3.70 -2.66 3.94
N ILE A 30 -3.98 -1.53 3.28
CA ILE A 30 -3.27 -0.28 3.47
C ILE A 30 -4.29 0.75 3.92
N SER A 31 -3.99 1.50 4.96
CA SER A 31 -4.84 2.57 5.44
C SER A 31 -4.03 3.87 5.45
N LEU A 32 -4.60 4.93 4.89
CA LEU A 32 -4.00 6.26 4.90
C LEU A 32 -4.93 7.20 5.66
N LYS A 33 -4.37 7.95 6.62
CA LYS A 33 -5.11 8.92 7.41
C LYS A 33 -4.30 10.18 7.59
N ASN A 34 -4.90 11.34 7.33
CA ASN A 34 -4.29 12.63 7.69
C ASN A 34 -4.28 12.76 9.24
N VAL A 35 -3.10 13.03 9.78
CA VAL A 35 -2.85 13.07 11.24
C VAL A 35 -3.42 14.32 11.88
N GLU A 36 -3.47 15.43 11.14
CA GLU A 36 -3.80 16.76 11.65
C GLU A 36 -5.31 16.97 11.74
N ASP A 37 -6.05 16.53 10.74
CA ASP A 37 -7.47 16.92 10.60
C ASP A 37 -8.47 15.87 11.09
N GLY A 38 -8.04 14.62 11.32
CA GLY A 38 -8.87 13.53 11.85
C GLY A 38 -10.08 13.09 10.99
N ALA A 39 -10.57 13.95 10.09
CA ALA A 39 -11.75 13.84 9.25
C ALA A 39 -11.37 14.07 7.78
N ASN A 40 -10.79 13.03 7.18
CA ASN A 40 -10.76 12.73 5.74
C ASN A 40 -10.20 13.80 4.76
N ASN A 41 -8.88 13.78 4.59
CA ASN A 41 -8.17 14.44 3.48
C ASN A 41 -7.67 13.46 2.41
N VAL A 42 -8.25 12.26 2.36
CA VAL A 42 -7.94 11.20 1.37
C VAL A 42 -9.19 10.93 0.55
N THR A 43 -9.12 11.14 -0.77
CA THR A 43 -10.25 10.92 -1.68
C THR A 43 -9.85 10.05 -2.86
N PHE A 44 -10.79 9.30 -3.45
CA PHE A 44 -10.55 8.56 -4.67
C PHE A 44 -11.01 9.37 -5.87
N LYS A 45 -10.11 9.55 -6.84
CA LYS A 45 -10.41 10.11 -8.15
C LYS A 45 -10.59 8.96 -9.13
N GLN A 46 -11.69 8.99 -9.88
CA GLN A 46 -11.89 8.05 -10.98
C GLN A 46 -11.16 8.62 -12.21
N ASP A 47 -10.09 7.94 -12.65
CA ASP A 47 -9.25 8.41 -13.75
C ASP A 47 -9.52 7.63 -15.06
N GLY A 48 -10.44 6.67 -15.03
CA GLY A 48 -10.84 5.91 -16.21
C GLY A 48 -9.66 5.14 -16.81
N SER A 49 -9.31 5.45 -18.06
CA SER A 49 -8.18 4.83 -18.78
C SER A 49 -6.91 5.69 -18.79
N ARG A 50 -6.84 6.76 -17.98
CA ARG A 50 -5.65 7.63 -17.89
C ARG A 50 -4.40 6.85 -17.48
N PHE A 51 -4.56 5.84 -16.62
CA PHE A 51 -3.44 5.01 -16.17
C PHE A 51 -3.63 3.55 -16.58
N PRO A 52 -2.63 2.91 -17.21
CA PRO A 52 -2.77 1.55 -17.73
C PRO A 52 -2.94 0.49 -16.63
N THR A 53 -2.48 0.79 -15.40
CA THR A 53 -2.46 -0.16 -14.28
C THR A 53 -3.53 0.10 -13.23
N SER A 54 -4.30 1.19 -13.31
CA SER A 54 -5.35 1.51 -12.34
C SER A 54 -6.43 2.41 -12.93
N GLN A 55 -7.69 2.18 -12.55
CA GLN A 55 -8.82 3.02 -12.92
C GLN A 55 -9.08 4.17 -11.93
N ARG A 56 -8.35 4.19 -10.80
CA ARG A 56 -8.49 5.16 -9.73
C ARG A 56 -7.14 5.61 -9.19
N THR A 57 -7.09 6.85 -8.73
CA THR A 57 -5.95 7.44 -8.03
C THR A 57 -6.38 7.93 -6.66
N ILE A 58 -5.49 7.82 -5.69
CA ILE A 58 -5.71 8.39 -4.37
C ILE A 58 -5.26 9.85 -4.41
N LYS A 59 -6.18 10.77 -4.15
CA LYS A 59 -5.90 12.19 -4.03
C LYS A 59 -5.67 12.55 -2.56
N LEU A 60 -4.55 13.22 -2.32
CA LEU A 60 -4.09 13.69 -1.03
C LEU A 60 -3.96 15.22 -1.05
N ILE A 61 -3.81 15.80 0.12
CA ILE A 61 -3.51 17.22 0.33
C ILE A 61 -2.03 17.37 0.73
N THR A 62 -1.34 18.32 0.14
CA THR A 62 0.05 18.71 0.44
C THR A 62 0.19 19.45 1.77
N ASN A 63 1.42 19.55 2.29
CA ASN A 63 1.72 20.25 3.55
C ASN A 63 0.95 19.68 4.76
N CYS A 64 0.75 18.36 4.75
CA CYS A 64 0.15 17.62 5.85
C CYS A 64 0.95 16.34 6.14
N LYS A 65 0.76 15.78 7.34
CA LYS A 65 1.26 14.46 7.70
C LYS A 65 0.19 13.37 7.52
N TYR A 66 0.59 12.25 6.93
CA TYR A 66 -0.23 11.06 6.79
C TYR A 66 0.33 9.91 7.61
N GLN A 67 -0.52 9.30 8.44
CA GLN A 67 -0.27 8.00 9.01
C GLN A 67 -0.67 6.94 7.98
N ILE A 68 0.28 6.08 7.66
CA ILE A 68 0.10 4.93 6.79
C ILE A 68 0.14 3.70 7.69
N VAL A 69 -0.86 2.83 7.59
CA VAL A 69 -0.89 1.54 8.30
C VAL A 69 -0.94 0.42 7.27
N LEU A 70 -0.02 -0.52 7.38
CA LEU A 70 0.08 -1.72 6.56
C LEU A 70 -0.31 -2.92 7.40
N SER A 71 -1.21 -3.76 6.91
CA SER A 71 -1.48 -5.05 7.54
C SER A 71 -1.65 -6.17 6.53
N SER A 72 -1.26 -7.39 6.90
CA SER A 72 -1.33 -8.55 5.99
C SER A 72 -1.99 -9.77 6.62
N LYS A 73 -2.66 -10.57 5.78
CA LYS A 73 -3.23 -11.87 6.14
C LYS A 73 -2.84 -12.91 5.07
N PRO A 74 -2.17 -14.01 5.43
CA PRO A 74 -1.58 -14.28 6.74
C PRO A 74 -0.48 -13.26 7.07
N ALA A 75 -0.26 -13.02 8.36
CA ALA A 75 0.73 -12.06 8.88
C ALA A 75 2.13 -12.25 8.26
N GLN A 76 2.68 -11.20 7.66
CA GLN A 76 4.03 -11.16 7.07
C GLN A 76 4.87 -10.01 7.63
N GLU A 77 6.19 -10.16 7.60
CA GLU A 77 7.12 -9.11 8.01
C GLU A 77 7.30 -8.09 6.88
N PHE A 78 7.07 -6.81 7.18
CA PHE A 78 7.36 -5.72 6.26
C PHE A 78 8.78 -5.21 6.54
N THR A 79 9.56 -5.01 5.47
CA THR A 79 11.00 -4.69 5.60
C THR A 79 11.34 -3.28 5.12
N SER A 80 10.58 -2.74 4.17
CA SER A 80 10.73 -1.36 3.73
C SER A 80 9.43 -0.83 3.15
N LEU A 81 9.26 0.48 3.27
CA LEU A 81 8.17 1.26 2.68
C LEU A 81 8.79 2.48 2.04
N HIS A 82 8.53 2.67 0.74
CA HIS A 82 9.05 3.79 -0.04
C HIS A 82 7.88 4.53 -0.65
N LEU A 83 7.82 5.84 -0.47
CA LEU A 83 6.71 6.66 -0.93
C LEU A 83 7.22 7.98 -1.47
N ALA A 84 6.87 8.29 -2.73
CA ALA A 84 7.19 9.57 -3.36
C ALA A 84 8.69 9.91 -3.37
N GLY A 85 9.56 8.89 -3.39
CA GLY A 85 11.02 9.07 -3.30
C GLY A 85 11.57 9.13 -1.89
N SER A 86 10.73 9.00 -0.86
CA SER A 86 11.13 8.95 0.55
C SER A 86 11.08 7.53 1.11
N ASP A 87 12.09 7.17 1.88
CA ASP A 87 12.09 5.95 2.69
C ASP A 87 11.37 6.24 4.00
N LEU A 88 10.37 5.43 4.34
CA LEU A 88 9.57 5.63 5.54
C LEU A 88 9.92 4.60 6.62
N ASP A 89 10.07 5.10 7.84
CA ASP A 89 10.33 4.26 9.01
C ASP A 89 9.09 3.45 9.38
N LEU A 90 9.20 2.12 9.27
CA LEU A 90 8.15 1.19 9.66
C LEU A 90 8.23 0.88 11.15
N ILE A 91 7.15 1.21 11.87
CA ILE A 91 7.00 0.99 13.29
C ILE A 91 5.97 -0.13 13.49
N PRO A 92 6.30 -1.24 14.17
CA PRO A 92 5.32 -2.28 14.49
C PRO A 92 4.15 -1.75 15.32
N GLU A 93 2.92 -2.09 14.94
CA GLU A 93 1.73 -1.67 15.69
C GLU A 93 1.61 -2.44 17.02
N LYS A 94 1.46 -1.69 18.12
CA LYS A 94 1.39 -2.28 19.47
C LYS A 94 0.15 -3.18 19.59
N GLY A 95 0.34 -4.39 20.10
CA GLY A 95 -0.76 -5.33 20.36
C GLY A 95 -1.32 -6.04 19.12
N GLN A 96 -0.82 -5.78 17.91
CA GLN A 96 -1.29 -6.42 16.67
C GLN A 96 -0.40 -7.58 16.17
N GLY A 97 0.73 -7.84 16.85
CA GLY A 97 1.66 -8.91 16.48
C GLY A 97 2.43 -8.62 15.17
N ILE A 98 3.11 -9.64 14.65
CA ILE A 98 3.80 -9.54 13.35
C ILE A 98 2.74 -9.31 12.26
N GLY A 99 3.02 -8.45 11.30
CA GLY A 99 2.14 -8.24 10.15
C GLY A 99 1.28 -7.00 10.18
N SER A 100 1.44 -6.13 11.18
CA SER A 100 0.84 -4.79 11.23
C SER A 100 1.90 -3.75 11.58
N TYR A 101 2.06 -2.74 10.73
CA TYR A 101 3.08 -1.70 10.85
C TYR A 101 2.48 -0.34 10.49
N SER A 102 2.98 0.72 11.09
CA SER A 102 2.68 2.09 10.68
C SER A 102 3.92 2.88 10.32
N ALA A 103 3.72 3.93 9.53
CA ALA A 103 4.72 4.92 9.21
C ALA A 103 4.06 6.30 9.11
N ILE A 104 4.84 7.35 9.32
CA ILE A 104 4.42 8.73 9.07
C ILE A 104 5.08 9.22 7.80
N TRP A 105 4.26 9.72 6.88
CA TRP A 105 4.74 10.43 5.70
C TRP A 105 4.41 11.92 5.80
N ASP A 106 5.44 12.75 5.69
CA ASP A 106 5.31 14.20 5.67
C ASP A 106 5.33 14.72 4.23
N THR A 107 4.31 15.49 3.86
CA THR A 107 4.17 16.10 2.54
C THR A 107 4.56 17.58 2.52
N ALA A 108 5.14 18.09 3.62
CA ALA A 108 5.66 19.45 3.69
C ALA A 108 6.69 19.70 2.58
N GLY A 109 6.48 20.79 1.83
CA GLY A 109 7.36 21.18 0.74
C GLY A 109 7.16 20.40 -0.57
N ILE A 110 6.19 19.49 -0.63
CA ILE A 110 5.77 18.87 -1.91
C ILE A 110 4.73 19.78 -2.56
N GLU A 111 5.03 20.23 -3.79
CA GLU A 111 4.12 21.07 -4.57
C GLU A 111 2.89 20.29 -5.05
N PRO A 112 1.67 20.87 -4.99
CA PRO A 112 0.47 20.25 -5.52
C PRO A 112 0.56 19.98 -7.02
N THR A 113 -0.08 18.90 -7.45
CA THR A 113 -0.20 18.53 -8.86
C THR A 113 -1.15 19.48 -9.54
N ARG A 114 -0.65 20.24 -10.53
CA ARG A 114 -1.47 21.18 -11.29
C ARG A 114 -2.23 20.47 -12.40
N ARG A 115 -3.36 21.04 -12.80
CA ARG A 115 -4.19 20.50 -13.89
C ARG A 115 -3.38 20.46 -15.19
N GLY A 116 -3.23 19.27 -15.77
CA GLY A 116 -2.42 19.04 -16.98
C GLY A 116 -1.00 18.55 -16.70
N GLU A 117 -0.58 18.49 -15.44
CA GLU A 117 0.64 17.79 -15.03
C GLU A 117 0.30 16.34 -14.66
N ASP A 118 1.02 15.38 -15.25
CA ASP A 118 0.93 13.96 -14.90
C ASP A 118 1.95 13.61 -13.80
N LYS A 119 1.98 14.40 -12.71
CA LYS A 119 2.77 14.02 -11.54
C LYS A 119 2.02 12.94 -10.78
N ILE A 120 2.58 11.74 -10.78
CA ILE A 120 2.07 10.58 -10.08
C ILE A 120 3.10 10.19 -9.04
N PHE A 121 2.64 10.00 -7.81
CA PHE A 121 3.44 9.39 -6.76
C PHE A 121 3.08 7.91 -6.66
N TYR A 122 4.10 7.09 -6.45
CA TYR A 122 3.96 5.66 -6.28
C TYR A 122 4.26 5.29 -4.83
N LEU A 123 3.36 4.49 -4.23
CA LEU A 123 3.70 3.71 -3.04
C LEU A 123 4.40 2.44 -3.49
N PHE A 124 5.61 2.19 -2.98
CA PHE A 124 6.30 0.92 -3.09
C PHE A 124 6.47 0.33 -1.70
N TYR A 125 6.28 -0.96 -1.57
CA TYR A 125 6.51 -1.66 -0.30
C TYR A 125 7.19 -2.98 -0.57
N ARG A 126 8.02 -3.41 0.38
CA ARG A 126 8.70 -4.70 0.31
C ARG A 126 8.27 -5.57 1.49
N VAL A 127 7.49 -6.61 1.16
CA VAL A 127 7.07 -7.64 2.12
C VAL A 127 8.01 -8.83 2.03
N ARG A 128 8.53 -9.26 3.17
CA ARG A 128 9.21 -10.54 3.28
C ARG A 128 8.14 -11.63 3.47
N ILE A 129 7.83 -12.34 2.39
CA ILE A 129 6.87 -13.44 2.47
C ILE A 129 7.61 -14.68 2.95
N LYS A 130 7.31 -15.10 4.19
CA LYS A 130 7.77 -16.40 4.67
C LYS A 130 7.03 -17.46 3.85
N PRO A 131 7.76 -18.38 3.20
CA PRO A 131 7.13 -19.40 2.39
C PRO A 131 6.20 -20.23 3.28
N LEU A 132 4.94 -20.35 2.86
CA LEU A 132 3.93 -21.09 3.62
C LEU A 132 4.22 -22.60 3.66
N HIS A 133 5.23 -23.07 2.92
CA HIS A 133 5.75 -24.43 2.88
C HIS A 133 7.28 -24.42 2.77
N LYS A 134 7.95 -25.42 3.36
CA LYS A 134 9.42 -25.56 3.42
C LYS A 134 10.15 -25.55 2.05
N ASN A 135 9.44 -25.67 0.93
CA ASN A 135 10.00 -25.81 -0.42
C ASN A 135 9.83 -24.58 -1.33
N TYR A 136 9.25 -23.48 -0.83
CA TYR A 136 9.10 -22.27 -1.65
C TYR A 136 10.29 -21.32 -1.43
N LYS A 137 10.87 -20.83 -2.54
CA LYS A 137 11.86 -19.76 -2.50
C LYS A 137 11.22 -18.51 -1.90
N GLN A 138 12.00 -17.76 -1.14
CA GLN A 138 11.60 -16.49 -0.57
C GLN A 138 11.24 -15.51 -1.69
N ASN A 139 10.01 -15.01 -1.67
CA ASN A 139 9.51 -14.09 -2.69
C ASN A 139 9.30 -12.71 -2.07
N PHE A 140 9.58 -11.67 -2.86
CA PHE A 140 9.24 -10.29 -2.55
C PHE A 140 8.06 -9.90 -3.43
N MET A 141 7.05 -9.27 -2.83
CA MET A 141 5.99 -8.60 -3.59
C MET A 141 6.29 -7.11 -3.62
N GLU A 142 6.27 -6.54 -4.82
CA GLU A 142 6.28 -5.10 -5.08
C GLU A 142 4.95 -4.78 -5.79
N ASN A 143 4.13 -3.93 -5.20
CA ASN A 143 2.97 -3.36 -5.89
C ASN A 143 3.08 -1.83 -5.88
N ARG A 144 2.35 -1.22 -6.81
CA ARG A 144 2.36 0.22 -7.05
C ARG A 144 0.97 0.78 -6.90
N ILE A 145 0.82 1.78 -6.05
CA ILE A 145 -0.43 2.53 -5.88
C ILE A 145 -0.21 3.94 -6.42
N LEU A 146 -1.11 4.39 -7.30
CA LEU A 146 -1.08 5.72 -7.88
C LEU A 146 -1.65 6.74 -6.90
N MET A 147 -0.91 7.81 -6.66
CA MET A 147 -1.31 8.94 -5.84
C MET A 147 -1.09 10.27 -6.56
N GLU A 148 -1.97 11.23 -6.29
CA GLU A 148 -1.91 12.62 -6.74
C GLU A 148 -1.98 13.50 -5.48
N LEU A 149 -1.08 14.48 -5.37
CA LEU A 149 -1.07 15.52 -4.32
C LEU A 149 -1.65 16.82 -4.86
#